data_AF-E6UII7-F1
#
_entry.id   AF-E6UII7-F1
#
_cell.length_a   1.000
_cell.length_b   1.000
_cell.length_c   1.000
_cell.angle_alpha   90.00
_cell.angle_beta   90.00
_cell.angle_gamma   90.00
#
_symmetry.space_group_name_H-M   'P 1'
#
loop_
_entity.id
_entity.type
_entity.pdbx_description
1 polymer ?
#
loop_
_entity_poly.entity_id
_entity_poly.type
_entity_poly.pdbx_seq_one_letter_code
_entity_poly.pdbx_strand_id
1 'polypeptide(L)'
;MIDIMGTTTSPIDEQDIASTAEEFGEDVAELVKKSISIDPNEDRRWRLVFETYISYAVINESYDNGDRGTSDDHNCVCTATDSDWLDYVKISTFAHQIFDDIKHYQICCLDHIINVAADTEPVIKKL
;
A
#
# COMPACT_ATOMS: atom_id res chain seq x y z
N MET A 1 -14.99 2.38 -2.46
CA MET A 1 -14.42 2.32 -3.83
C MET A 1 -13.05 2.94 -3.75
N ILE A 2 -12.05 2.27 -4.31
CA ILE A 2 -10.65 2.70 -4.30
C ILE A 2 -10.12 2.54 -5.72
N ASP A 3 -9.60 3.62 -6.32
CA ASP A 3 -8.96 3.57 -7.63
C ASP A 3 -7.44 3.53 -7.40
N ILE A 4 -6.78 2.53 -7.96
CA ILE A 4 -5.33 2.33 -7.85
C ILE A 4 -4.67 2.47 -9.22
N MET A 5 -3.50 3.11 -9.22
CA MET A 5 -2.62 3.20 -10.36
C MET A 5 -1.48 2.21 -10.19
N GLY A 6 -1.18 1.46 -11.24
CA GLY A 6 0.00 0.61 -11.29
C GLY A 6 1.25 1.43 -11.54
N THR A 7 2.39 0.76 -11.43
CA THR A 7 3.69 1.37 -11.65
C THR A 7 4.41 0.76 -12.86
N THR A 8 5.41 1.47 -13.35
CA THR A 8 6.42 1.04 -14.31
C THR A 8 7.80 1.36 -13.80
N THR A 9 8.80 0.65 -14.30
CA THR A 9 10.19 0.87 -13.93
C THR A 9 10.93 1.60 -15.04
N SER A 10 11.69 2.62 -14.68
CA SER A 10 12.53 3.38 -15.61
C SER A 10 13.95 3.53 -15.06
N PRO A 11 14.97 3.73 -15.94
CA PRO A 11 16.28 4.20 -15.49
C PRO A 11 16.12 5.51 -14.72
N ILE A 12 16.97 5.71 -13.70
CA ILE A 12 16.96 6.95 -12.91
C ILE A 12 17.50 8.10 -13.74
N ASP A 13 16.88 9.28 -13.59
CA ASP A 13 17.29 10.50 -14.26
C ASP A 13 18.65 10.99 -13.71
N GLU A 14 19.55 11.42 -14.60
CA GLU A 14 20.82 12.05 -14.20
C GLU A 14 20.57 13.32 -13.36
N GLN A 15 19.45 14.00 -13.59
CA GLN A 15 19.06 15.17 -12.80
C GLN A 15 18.71 14.81 -11.36
N ASP A 16 18.06 13.66 -11.12
CA ASP A 16 17.73 13.17 -9.77
C ASP A 16 18.97 12.72 -9.01
N ILE A 17 19.94 12.15 -9.72
CA ILE A 17 21.24 11.79 -9.15
C ILE A 17 22.01 13.05 -8.73
N ALA A 18 22.01 14.08 -9.60
CA ALA A 18 22.69 15.34 -9.31
C ALA A 18 22.06 16.08 -8.13
N SER A 19 20.73 16.16 -8.07
CA SER A 19 20.02 16.78 -6.94
C SER A 19 20.24 16.02 -5.63
N THR A 20 20.25 14.68 -5.67
CA THR A 20 20.58 13.85 -4.51
C THR A 20 22.00 14.10 -4.01
N ALA A 21 22.97 14.25 -4.92
CA ALA A 21 24.35 14.55 -4.54
C ALA A 21 24.48 15.91 -3.85
N GLU A 22 23.74 16.93 -4.33
CA GLU A 22 23.72 18.26 -3.73
C GLU A 22 23.05 18.28 -2.34
N GLU A 23 21.95 17.55 -2.16
CA GLU A 23 21.15 17.57 -0.92
C GLU A 23 21.65 16.59 0.15
N PHE A 24 22.06 15.39 -0.26
CA PHE A 24 22.36 14.26 0.64
C PHE A 24 23.80 13.72 0.51
N GLY A 25 24.57 14.18 -0.48
CA GLY A 25 25.97 13.83 -0.69
C GLY A 25 26.22 12.70 -1.70
N GLU A 26 27.47 12.60 -2.17
CA GLU A 26 27.89 11.66 -3.23
C GLU A 26 27.69 10.18 -2.86
N ASP A 27 27.86 9.82 -1.59
CA ASP A 27 27.68 8.43 -1.13
C ASP A 27 26.23 7.95 -1.33
N VAL A 28 25.25 8.83 -1.08
CA VAL A 28 23.82 8.53 -1.29
C VAL A 28 23.51 8.54 -2.78
N ALA A 29 24.09 9.46 -3.55
CA ALA A 29 23.92 9.50 -5.01
C ALA A 29 24.48 8.23 -5.70
N GLU A 30 25.57 7.64 -5.18
CA GLU A 30 26.09 6.35 -5.64
C GLU A 30 25.12 5.18 -5.41
N LEU A 31 24.35 5.21 -4.32
CA LEU A 31 23.29 4.22 -4.07
C LEU A 31 22.13 4.44 -5.04
N VAL A 32 21.72 5.68 -5.24
CA VAL A 32 20.66 6.05 -6.18
C VAL A 32 21.02 5.61 -7.60
N LYS A 33 22.26 5.82 -8.07
CA LYS A 33 22.75 5.32 -9.38
C LYS A 33 22.56 3.81 -9.61
N LYS A 34 22.52 3.01 -8.54
CA LYS A 34 22.36 1.55 -8.60
C LYS A 34 20.91 1.09 -8.47
N SER A 35 19.98 2.02 -8.25
CA SER A 35 18.56 1.75 -8.11
C SER A 35 17.79 1.91 -9.43
N ILE A 36 16.49 1.72 -9.40
CA ILE A 36 15.55 1.83 -10.53
C ILE A 36 14.41 2.75 -10.08
N SER A 37 13.99 3.67 -10.94
CA SER A 37 12.82 4.50 -10.66
C SER A 37 11.55 3.65 -10.75
N ILE A 38 10.60 3.88 -9.84
CA ILE A 38 9.26 3.30 -9.88
C ILE A 38 8.28 4.45 -10.14
N ASP A 39 7.80 4.53 -11.36
CA ASP A 39 6.95 5.63 -11.83
C ASP A 39 5.48 5.19 -11.90
N PRO A 40 4.51 6.06 -11.55
CA PRO A 40 3.10 5.80 -11.80
C PRO A 40 2.81 5.62 -13.31
N ASN A 41 1.93 4.67 -13.65
CA ASN A 41 1.53 4.39 -15.03
C ASN A 41 0.01 4.60 -15.22
N GLU A 42 -0.35 5.64 -15.96
CA GLU A 42 -1.75 6.01 -16.20
C GLU A 42 -2.56 5.00 -17.05
N ASP A 43 -1.89 4.19 -17.87
CA ASP A 43 -2.50 3.13 -18.68
C ASP A 43 -2.79 1.86 -17.86
N ARG A 44 -2.31 1.81 -16.62
CA ARG A 44 -2.47 0.70 -15.68
C ARG A 44 -3.33 1.17 -14.51
N ARG A 45 -4.64 1.23 -14.70
CA ARG A 45 -5.59 1.60 -13.65
C ARG A 45 -6.57 0.47 -13.32
N TRP A 46 -6.83 0.32 -12.02
CA TRP A 46 -7.83 -0.61 -11.50
C TRP A 46 -8.70 0.08 -10.48
N ARG A 47 -9.94 -0.37 -10.38
CA ARG A 47 -10.93 0.02 -9.39
C ARG A 47 -11.26 -1.18 -8.52
N LEU A 48 -11.07 -1.02 -7.22
CA LEU A 48 -11.48 -1.97 -6.19
C LEU A 48 -12.79 -1.50 -5.58
N VAL A 49 -13.78 -2.37 -5.59
CA VAL A 49 -15.10 -2.12 -5.01
C VAL A 49 -15.36 -3.14 -3.91
N PHE A 50 -15.25 -2.69 -2.67
CA PHE A 50 -15.77 -3.41 -1.51
C PHE A 50 -17.27 -3.11 -1.42
N GLU A 51 -18.11 -4.08 -1.76
CA GLU A 51 -19.56 -3.94 -1.68
C GLU A 51 -20.02 -3.86 -0.22
N THR A 52 -19.37 -4.62 0.65
CA THR A 52 -19.45 -4.54 2.11
C THR A 52 -18.05 -4.47 2.71
N TYR A 53 -17.93 -3.81 3.85
CA TYR A 53 -16.70 -3.78 4.66
C TYR A 53 -17.07 -3.56 6.12
N ILE A 54 -16.20 -4.01 7.01
CA ILE A 54 -16.34 -3.90 8.46
C ILE A 54 -15.69 -2.61 8.94
N SER A 55 -14.49 -2.31 8.46
CA SER A 55 -13.71 -1.13 8.83
C SER A 55 -12.91 -0.60 7.65
N TYR A 56 -12.69 0.71 7.63
CA TYR A 56 -11.93 1.43 6.63
C TYR A 56 -11.14 2.55 7.32
N ALA A 57 -9.85 2.65 7.03
CA ALA A 57 -8.99 3.72 7.51
C ALA A 57 -8.00 4.17 6.45
N VAL A 58 -7.62 5.44 6.51
CA VAL A 58 -6.54 6.03 5.72
C VAL A 58 -5.49 6.54 6.68
N ILE A 59 -4.26 6.12 6.48
CA ILE A 59 -3.09 6.51 7.27
C ILE A 59 -2.15 7.25 6.33
N ASN A 60 -1.60 8.38 6.76
CA ASN A 60 -0.50 9.00 6.04
C ASN A 60 0.74 8.09 6.20
N GLU A 61 1.34 7.69 5.09
CA GLU A 61 2.38 6.66 5.05
C GLU A 61 3.60 7.01 5.92
N SER A 62 3.92 8.30 6.09
CA SER A 62 5.01 8.75 6.97
C SER A 62 4.79 8.46 8.45
N TYR A 63 3.57 8.08 8.84
CA TYR A 63 3.20 7.74 10.22
C TYR A 63 2.80 6.28 10.39
N ASP A 64 3.01 5.45 9.36
CA ASP A 64 2.79 4.02 9.45
C ASP A 64 3.97 3.34 10.19
N ASN A 65 3.65 2.44 11.11
CA ASN A 65 4.66 1.65 11.83
C ASN A 65 4.95 0.30 11.16
N GLY A 66 4.32 0.03 10.02
CA GLY A 66 4.21 -1.31 9.44
C GLY A 66 3.18 -2.17 10.19
N ASP A 67 2.78 -3.26 9.54
CA ASP A 67 1.91 -4.28 10.10
C ASP A 67 2.56 -5.65 9.92
N ARG A 68 2.57 -6.46 10.98
CA ARG A 68 3.14 -7.82 10.98
C ARG A 68 2.59 -8.73 9.89
N GLY A 69 1.34 -8.50 9.46
CA GLY A 69 0.64 -9.32 8.48
C GLY A 69 0.99 -8.95 7.03
N THR A 70 1.59 -7.77 6.80
CA THR A 70 1.80 -7.20 5.45
C THR A 70 3.23 -6.72 5.20
N SER A 71 4.11 -6.78 6.20
CA SER A 71 5.48 -6.22 6.14
C SER A 71 6.38 -6.81 5.07
N ASP A 72 6.16 -8.07 4.68
CA ASP A 72 7.14 -8.84 3.91
C ASP A 72 6.90 -8.83 2.40
N ASP A 73 5.72 -8.41 1.95
CA ASP A 73 5.30 -8.65 0.56
C ASP A 73 5.71 -7.53 -0.41
N HIS A 74 6.11 -6.35 0.07
CA HIS A 74 6.45 -5.14 -0.73
C HIS A 74 5.47 -4.84 -1.88
N ASN A 75 4.27 -5.42 -1.85
CA ASN A 75 3.26 -5.31 -2.89
C ASN A 75 2.38 -4.11 -2.57
N CYS A 76 1.97 -3.38 -3.61
CA CYS A 76 1.05 -2.25 -3.46
C CYS A 76 -0.30 -2.66 -2.84
N VAL A 77 -0.66 -3.94 -2.92
CA VAL A 77 -1.81 -4.52 -2.24
C VAL A 77 -1.36 -5.78 -1.52
N CYS A 78 -1.48 -5.77 -0.20
CA CYS A 78 -1.18 -6.90 0.67
C CYS A 78 -2.47 -7.39 1.33
N THR A 79 -2.59 -8.70 1.52
CA THR A 79 -3.75 -9.30 2.19
C THR A 79 -3.30 -10.20 3.34
N ALA A 80 -3.90 -10.01 4.51
CA ALA A 80 -3.59 -10.80 5.70
C ALA A 80 -4.85 -11.28 6.40
N THR A 81 -4.79 -12.45 7.01
CA THR A 81 -5.82 -12.98 7.94
C THR A 81 -5.41 -12.83 9.41
N ASP A 82 -4.18 -12.38 9.65
CA ASP A 82 -3.63 -12.08 10.97
C ASP A 82 -2.74 -10.85 10.84
N SER A 83 -3.11 -9.75 11.51
CA SER A 83 -2.47 -8.44 11.35
C SER A 83 -2.71 -7.55 12.57
N ASP A 84 -1.83 -6.58 12.80
CA ASP A 84 -1.98 -5.61 13.89
C ASP A 84 -3.26 -4.77 13.71
N TRP A 85 -3.60 -4.47 12.46
CA TRP A 85 -4.85 -3.81 12.11
C TRP A 85 -6.09 -4.65 12.44
N LEU A 86 -6.08 -5.96 12.18
CA LEU A 86 -7.21 -6.84 12.53
C LEU A 86 -7.40 -6.94 14.03
N ASP A 87 -6.33 -6.96 14.82
CA ASP A 87 -6.43 -6.91 16.28
C ASP A 87 -7.12 -5.63 16.76
N TYR A 88 -6.75 -4.49 16.18
CA TYR A 88 -7.41 -3.22 16.47
C TYR A 88 -8.90 -3.25 16.10
N VAL A 89 -9.26 -3.76 14.92
CA VAL A 89 -10.65 -3.90 14.46
C VAL A 89 -11.43 -4.86 15.36
N LYS A 90 -10.79 -5.94 15.83
CA LYS A 90 -11.39 -6.93 16.75
C LYS A 90 -11.73 -6.36 18.12
N ILE A 91 -10.90 -5.45 18.63
CA ILE A 91 -11.18 -4.74 19.89
C ILE A 91 -12.26 -3.67 19.69
N SER A 92 -12.28 -3.02 18.53
CA SER A 92 -13.12 -1.87 18.24
C SER A 92 -14.52 -2.22 17.71
N THR A 93 -14.75 -3.48 17.32
CA THR A 93 -16.00 -3.93 16.69
C THR A 93 -16.42 -5.31 17.22
N PHE A 94 -17.69 -5.68 17.00
CA PHE A 94 -18.18 -7.04 17.29
C PHE A 94 -18.14 -7.98 16.08
N ALA A 95 -17.52 -7.57 14.96
CA ALA A 95 -17.60 -8.30 13.69
C ALA A 95 -17.06 -9.74 13.78
N HIS A 96 -16.00 -9.96 14.56
CA HIS A 96 -15.40 -11.28 14.80
C HIS A 96 -16.32 -12.24 15.60
N GLN A 97 -17.46 -11.79 16.10
CA GLN A 97 -18.48 -12.64 16.72
C GLN A 97 -19.52 -13.15 15.69
N ILE A 98 -19.52 -12.56 14.49
CA ILE A 98 -20.49 -12.82 13.42
C ILE A 98 -19.81 -13.48 12.22
N PHE A 99 -18.62 -13.02 11.86
CA PHE A 99 -17.87 -13.47 10.71
C PHE A 99 -16.59 -14.17 11.15
N ASP A 100 -16.34 -15.35 10.57
CA ASP A 100 -15.18 -16.18 10.88
C ASP A 100 -13.94 -15.83 10.03
N ASP A 101 -14.14 -15.30 8.82
CA ASP A 101 -13.05 -15.05 7.84
C ASP A 101 -12.96 -13.56 7.46
N ILE A 102 -12.51 -12.74 8.41
CA ILE A 102 -12.26 -11.32 8.16
C ILE A 102 -10.84 -11.16 7.62
N LYS A 103 -10.72 -10.58 6.43
CA LYS A 103 -9.44 -10.29 5.79
C LYS A 103 -9.10 -8.81 5.90
N HIS A 104 -7.82 -8.54 6.10
CA HIS A 104 -7.24 -7.21 5.98
C HIS A 104 -6.67 -7.03 4.58
N TYR A 105 -7.08 -5.96 3.93
CA TYR A 105 -6.53 -5.45 2.68
C TYR A 105 -5.79 -4.16 2.99
N GLN A 106 -4.46 -4.20 2.89
CA GLN A 106 -3.61 -3.01 2.97
C GLN A 106 -3.24 -2.59 1.56
N ILE A 107 -3.55 -1.34 1.22
CA ILE A 107 -3.32 -0.78 -0.12
C ILE A 107 -2.39 0.42 0.05
N CYS A 108 -1.16 0.31 -0.45
CA CYS A 108 -0.15 1.37 -0.39
C CYS A 108 -0.28 2.27 -1.62
N CYS A 109 -0.61 3.54 -1.41
CA CYS A 109 -0.90 4.53 -2.44
C CYS A 109 0.15 5.67 -2.50
N LEU A 110 1.41 5.37 -2.20
CA LEU A 110 2.58 6.28 -2.17
C LEU A 110 2.59 7.33 -1.04
N ASP A 111 1.49 8.06 -0.86
CA ASP A 111 1.38 9.09 0.18
C ASP A 111 0.56 8.62 1.39
N HIS A 112 -0.24 7.58 1.19
CA HIS A 112 -1.15 7.07 2.19
C HIS A 112 -1.36 5.57 2.01
N ILE A 113 -1.66 4.93 3.14
CA ILE A 113 -2.04 3.53 3.20
C ILE A 113 -3.54 3.48 3.49
N ILE A 114 -4.26 2.68 2.70
CA ILE A 114 -5.66 2.39 2.93
C ILE A 114 -5.77 0.99 3.53
N ASN A 115 -6.32 0.92 4.73
CA ASN A 115 -6.59 -0.33 5.42
C ASN A 115 -8.08 -0.63 5.37
N VAL A 116 -8.45 -1.79 4.83
CA VAL A 116 -9.84 -2.27 4.79
C VAL A 116 -9.92 -3.62 5.47
N ALA A 117 -10.87 -3.78 6.39
CA ALA A 117 -11.24 -5.08 6.94
C ALA A 117 -12.59 -5.49 6.34
N ALA A 118 -12.67 -6.68 5.74
CA ALA A 118 -13.88 -7.17 5.09
C ALA A 118 -14.00 -8.71 5.18
N ASP A 119 -15.23 -9.20 5.23
CA ASP A 119 -15.59 -10.62 5.19
C ASP A 119 -15.77 -11.16 3.75
N THR A 120 -15.85 -10.26 2.78
CA THR A 120 -15.97 -10.59 1.35
C THR A 120 -14.87 -9.91 0.54
N GLU A 121 -14.43 -10.59 -0.52
CA GLU A 121 -13.40 -10.04 -1.41
C GLU A 121 -13.92 -8.86 -2.24
N PRO A 122 -13.07 -7.86 -2.55
CA PRO A 122 -13.47 -6.75 -3.40
C PRO A 122 -13.63 -7.17 -4.85
N VAL A 123 -14.56 -6.53 -5.55
CA VAL A 123 -14.67 -6.64 -7.01
C VAL A 123 -13.60 -5.76 -7.65
N ILE A 124 -12.73 -6.35 -8.46
CA ILE A 124 -11.64 -5.66 -9.17
C ILE A 124 -12.05 -5.40 -10.63
N LYS A 125 -11.95 -4.15 -11.09
CA LYS A 125 -12.24 -3.74 -12.48
C LYS A 125 -11.07 -2.98 -13.07
N LYS A 126 -10.59 -3.36 -14.25
CA LYS A 126 -9.64 -2.55 -15.01
C LYS A 126 -10.36 -1.32 -15.59
N LEU A 127 -9.73 -0.15 -15.52
CA LEU A 127 -10.24 1.12 -16.07
C LEU A 127 -9.60 1.44 -17.42
#